data_AF-A0A7S2DMZ4-F1
#
_entry.id   AF-A0A7S2DMZ4-F1
#
_cell.length_a   1.000
_cell.length_b   1.000
_cell.length_c   1.000
_cell.angle_alpha   90.00
_cell.angle_beta   90.00
_cell.angle_gamma   90.00
#
_symmetry.space_group_name_H-M   'P 1'
#
loop_
_entity.id
_entity.type
_entity.pdbx_description
1 polymer ?
#
loop_
_entity_poly.entity_id
_entity_poly.type
_entity_poly.pdbx_seq_one_letter_code
_entity_poly.pdbx_strand_id
1 'polypeptide(L)'
;NGCRTWVLGKQMSEQEILKHIPIGSVIVDYAVPHVPAHVAQRYCYINGAALAYDQRECDLTFCHDVPETVPACLAATIIHAREDLGQHECGEINIDEVEEWWAKATSHG
;
A
#
# COMPACT_ATOMS: atom_id res chain seq x y z
N ASN A 1 27.93 -3.01 -5.52
CA ASN A 1 27.06 -2.18 -4.66
C ASN A 1 25.71 -2.03 -5.34
N GLY A 2 24.72 -2.83 -4.95
CA GLY A 2 23.37 -2.80 -5.52
C GLY A 2 22.44 -1.89 -4.73
N CYS A 3 21.30 -1.52 -5.33
CA CYS A 3 20.22 -0.80 -4.66
C CYS A 3 19.75 -1.57 -3.43
N ARG A 4 19.73 -0.90 -2.27
CA ARG A 4 19.30 -1.49 -0.99
C ARG A 4 17.79 -1.48 -0.81
N THR A 5 17.07 -0.68 -1.58
CA THR A 5 15.62 -0.49 -1.50
C THR A 5 15.02 -0.64 -2.89
N TRP A 6 13.93 -1.40 -2.97
CA TRP A 6 13.20 -1.70 -4.19
C TRP A 6 11.73 -1.35 -3.99
N VAL A 7 11.14 -0.66 -4.97
CA VAL A 7 9.70 -0.33 -4.99
C VAL A 7 9.05 -1.19 -6.06
N LEU A 8 8.03 -1.96 -5.68
CA LEU A 8 7.30 -2.83 -6.59
C LEU A 8 5.92 -2.22 -6.85
N GLY A 9 5.73 -1.59 -8.01
CA GLY A 9 4.43 -1.06 -8.44
C GLY A 9 3.60 -2.05 -9.26
N LYS A 10 4.12 -3.24 -9.53
CA LYS A 10 3.48 -4.27 -10.34
C LYS A 10 3.88 -5.65 -9.83
N GLN A 11 2.96 -6.60 -9.96
CA GLN A 11 3.23 -7.99 -9.63
C GLN A 11 4.45 -8.51 -10.41
N MET A 12 5.37 -9.16 -9.69
CA MET A 12 6.52 -9.87 -10.24
C MET A 12 6.48 -11.33 -9.83
N SER A 13 7.00 -12.22 -10.69
CA SER A 13 7.16 -13.63 -10.32
C SER A 13 8.26 -13.82 -9.27
N GLU A 14 8.18 -14.90 -8.49
CA GLU A 14 9.23 -15.25 -7.52
C GLU A 14 10.61 -15.36 -8.20
N GLN A 15 10.67 -15.93 -9.41
CA GLN A 15 11.93 -16.06 -10.15
C GLN A 15 12.54 -14.71 -10.50
N GLU A 16 11.73 -13.71 -10.89
CA GLU A 16 12.23 -12.37 -11.19
C GLU A 16 12.73 -11.66 -9.93
N ILE A 17 11.98 -11.77 -8.84
CA ILE A 17 12.37 -11.20 -7.55
C ILE A 17 13.72 -11.77 -7.10
N LEU A 18 13.86 -13.10 -7.07
CA LEU A 18 15.09 -13.78 -6.63
C LEU A 18 16.28 -13.52 -7.56
N LYS A 19 16.03 -13.27 -8.85
CA LYS A 19 17.07 -12.97 -9.84
C LYS A 19 17.60 -11.54 -9.74
N HIS A 20 16.72 -10.58 -9.45
CA HIS A 20 17.03 -9.15 -9.57
C HIS A 20 17.23 -8.45 -8.23
N ILE A 21 16.59 -8.92 -7.17
CA ILE A 21 16.59 -8.27 -5.85
C ILE A 21 17.52 -9.05 -4.91
N PRO A 22 18.63 -8.46 -4.44
CA PRO A 22 19.50 -9.12 -3.48
C PRO A 22 18.78 -9.42 -2.17
N ILE A 23 18.98 -10.62 -1.62
CA ILE A 23 18.47 -11.02 -0.30
C ILE A 23 18.91 -10.02 0.77
N GLY A 24 18.01 -9.70 1.71
CA GLY A 24 18.25 -8.69 2.75
C GLY A 24 18.04 -7.24 2.30
N SER A 25 17.68 -6.98 1.04
CA SER A 25 17.20 -5.67 0.60
C SER A 25 15.85 -5.32 1.24
N VAL A 26 15.51 -4.03 1.24
CA VAL A 26 14.17 -3.54 1.57
C VAL A 26 13.30 -3.62 0.32
N ILE A 27 12.08 -4.17 0.45
CA ILE A 27 11.05 -4.18 -0.58
C ILE A 27 9.86 -3.38 -0.04
N VAL A 28 9.47 -2.34 -0.77
CA VAL A 28 8.21 -1.62 -0.57
C VAL A 28 7.25 -2.05 -1.67
N ASP A 29 6.25 -2.85 -1.30
CA ASP A 29 5.32 -3.49 -2.23
C ASP A 29 4.02 -2.71 -2.34
N TYR A 30 3.76 -2.17 -3.52
CA TYR A 30 2.50 -1.52 -3.90
C TYR A 30 1.68 -2.40 -4.86
N ALA A 31 2.16 -3.60 -5.22
CA ALA A 31 1.50 -4.46 -6.18
C ALA A 31 0.28 -5.19 -5.57
N VAL A 32 -0.73 -5.42 -6.39
CA VAL A 32 -1.84 -6.33 -6.09
C VAL A 32 -1.95 -7.35 -7.24
N PRO A 33 -1.86 -8.66 -6.99
CA PRO A 33 -1.60 -9.29 -5.69
C PRO A 33 -0.17 -9.05 -5.18
N HIS A 34 0.00 -9.07 -3.86
CA HIS A 34 1.27 -8.84 -3.16
C HIS A 34 2.30 -9.95 -3.40
N VAL A 35 3.57 -9.67 -3.09
CA VAL A 35 4.64 -10.67 -3.05
C VAL A 35 4.26 -11.80 -2.07
N PRO A 36 4.36 -13.08 -2.48
CA PRO A 36 4.03 -14.20 -1.59
C PRO A 36 4.86 -14.18 -0.29
N ALA A 37 4.21 -14.48 0.84
CA ALA A 37 4.84 -14.41 2.17
C ALA A 37 6.15 -15.22 2.27
N HIS A 38 6.21 -16.40 1.64
CA HIS A 38 7.41 -17.25 1.65
C HIS A 38 8.61 -16.66 0.89
N VAL A 39 8.35 -15.71 -0.01
CA VAL A 39 9.36 -14.90 -0.71
C VAL A 39 9.69 -13.66 0.13
N ALA A 40 8.67 -12.95 0.60
CA ALA A 40 8.80 -11.71 1.38
C ALA A 40 9.68 -11.86 2.63
N GLN A 41 9.59 -13.00 3.33
CA GLN A 41 10.40 -13.31 4.54
C GLN A 41 11.93 -13.30 4.32
N ARG A 42 12.39 -13.28 3.06
CA ARG A 42 13.83 -13.20 2.72
C ARG A 42 14.34 -11.76 2.64
N TYR A 43 13.46 -10.78 2.80
CA TYR A 43 13.71 -9.35 2.64
C TYR A 43 13.18 -8.58 3.86
N CYS A 44 13.59 -7.32 3.96
CA CYS A 44 12.88 -6.37 4.82
C CYS A 44 11.64 -5.88 4.04
N TYR A 45 10.52 -6.57 4.22
CA TYR A 45 9.30 -6.34 3.46
C TYR A 45 8.38 -5.31 4.12
N ILE A 46 7.86 -4.39 3.32
CA ILE A 46 6.90 -3.35 3.71
C ILE A 46 5.74 -3.41 2.72
N ASN A 47 4.50 -3.57 3.21
CA ASN A 47 3.32 -3.39 2.39
C ASN A 47 3.05 -1.88 2.25
N GLY A 48 3.40 -1.31 1.10
CA GLY A 48 3.21 0.11 0.80
C GLY A 48 1.79 0.45 0.33
N ALA A 49 1.01 -0.55 -0.08
CA ALA A 49 -0.35 -0.37 -0.59
C ALA A 49 -1.45 -0.47 0.48
N ALA A 50 -1.09 -0.58 1.76
CA ALA A 50 -2.04 -0.76 2.86
C ALA A 50 -1.87 0.32 3.94
N LEU A 51 -3.00 0.76 4.49
CA LEU A 51 -3.07 1.65 5.66
C LEU A 51 -3.62 0.87 6.84
N ALA A 52 -3.05 1.08 8.03
CA ALA A 52 -3.63 0.58 9.27
C ALA A 52 -4.84 1.46 9.67
N TYR A 53 -5.82 0.88 10.35
CA TYR A 53 -6.97 1.60 10.89
C TYR A 53 -7.22 1.19 12.35
N ASP A 54 -7.81 2.07 13.17
CA ASP A 54 -8.24 1.68 14.53
C ASP A 54 -9.56 0.89 14.46
N GLN A 55 -9.48 -0.41 14.81
CA GLN A 55 -10.64 -1.30 14.87
C GLN A 55 -11.72 -0.85 15.87
N ARG A 56 -11.37 0.02 16.83
CA ARG A 56 -12.34 0.61 17.77
C ARG A 56 -13.22 1.66 17.11
N GLU A 57 -12.76 2.26 16.01
CA GLU A 57 -13.46 3.35 15.32
C GLU A 57 -14.11 2.90 14.01
N CYS A 58 -13.58 1.85 13.37
CA CYS A 58 -14.12 1.31 12.13
C CYS A 58 -13.97 -0.21 12.04
N ASP A 59 -14.97 -0.89 11.47
CA ASP A 59 -14.88 -2.31 11.12
C ASP A 59 -14.73 -2.45 9.59
N LEU A 60 -13.47 -2.57 9.16
CA LEU A 60 -13.11 -2.84 7.76
C LEU A 60 -12.71 -4.30 7.56
N THR A 61 -13.19 -5.21 8.41
CA THR A 61 -12.80 -6.62 8.34
C THR A 61 -13.08 -7.25 6.99
N PHE A 62 -14.04 -6.75 6.20
CA PHE A 62 -14.33 -7.19 4.83
C PHE A 62 -13.21 -6.95 3.81
N CYS A 63 -12.22 -6.10 4.14
CA CYS A 63 -11.07 -5.78 3.30
C CYS A 63 -9.97 -6.83 3.54
N HIS A 64 -10.15 -8.01 2.97
CA HIS A 64 -9.34 -9.17 3.32
C HIS A 64 -8.09 -9.29 2.44
N ASP A 65 -6.93 -8.85 2.95
CA ASP A 65 -5.61 -9.33 2.49
C ASP A 65 -4.57 -9.32 3.63
N VAL A 66 -4.60 -8.29 4.48
CA VAL A 66 -3.78 -8.21 5.71
C VAL A 66 -4.65 -7.73 6.88
N PRO A 67 -4.68 -8.46 8.02
CA PRO A 67 -5.47 -8.06 9.20
C PRO A 67 -5.17 -6.62 9.64
N GLU A 68 -6.17 -5.92 10.16
CA GLU A 68 -6.03 -4.55 10.70
C GLU A 68 -5.57 -3.50 9.66
N THR A 69 -5.68 -3.82 8.37
CA THR A 69 -5.35 -2.89 7.30
C THR A 69 -6.45 -2.79 6.25
N VAL A 70 -6.41 -1.70 5.48
CA VAL A 70 -7.24 -1.47 4.31
C VAL A 70 -6.34 -1.09 3.13
N PRO A 71 -6.64 -1.53 1.90
CA PRO A 71 -5.95 -1.03 0.72
C PRO A 71 -6.07 0.49 0.63
N ALA A 72 -4.96 1.19 0.34
CA ALA A 72 -4.93 2.65 0.30
C ALA A 72 -5.94 3.24 -0.71
N CYS A 73 -6.20 2.55 -1.83
CA CYS A 73 -7.21 2.96 -2.81
C CYS A 73 -8.65 2.89 -2.26
N LEU A 74 -8.93 1.92 -1.39
CA LEU A 74 -10.22 1.81 -0.74
C LEU A 74 -10.35 2.84 0.39
N ALA A 75 -9.27 3.10 1.14
CA ALA A 75 -9.24 4.19 2.10
C ALA A 75 -9.55 5.55 1.44
N ALA A 76 -8.97 5.82 0.27
CA ALA A 76 -9.31 7.01 -0.52
C ALA A 76 -10.82 7.07 -0.83
N THR A 77 -11.42 5.95 -1.26
CA THR A 77 -12.86 5.88 -1.53
C THR A 77 -13.72 6.19 -0.30
N ILE A 78 -13.30 5.73 0.89
CA ILE A 78 -13.97 6.04 2.16
C ILE A 78 -13.86 7.53 2.48
N ILE A 79 -12.67 8.12 2.30
CA ILE A 79 -12.45 9.55 2.51
C ILE A 79 -13.31 10.38 1.55
N HIS A 80 -13.38 10.02 0.26
CA HIS A 80 -14.26 10.65 -0.71
C HIS A 80 -15.71 10.71 -0.21
N ALA A 81 -16.22 9.58 0.30
CA ALA A 81 -17.58 9.51 0.82
C ALA A 81 -17.78 10.34 2.10
N ARG A 82 -16.78 10.40 3.00
CA ARG A 82 -16.87 11.20 4.23
C ARG A 82 -16.75 12.70 4.00
N GLU A 83 -16.00 13.09 2.98
CA GLU A 83 -15.72 14.49 2.62
C GLU A 83 -16.67 15.03 1.53
N ASP A 84 -17.65 14.23 1.09
CA ASP A 84 -18.59 14.53 -0.01
C ASP A 84 -17.88 14.98 -1.31
N LEU A 85 -16.76 14.32 -1.63
CA LEU A 85 -15.94 14.64 -2.79
C LEU A 85 -16.46 13.90 -4.02
N GLY A 86 -17.06 14.63 -4.97
CA GLY A 86 -17.54 14.08 -6.25
C GLY A 86 -16.45 13.86 -7.32
N GLN A 87 -15.19 14.10 -7.00
CA GLN A 87 -14.07 13.94 -7.92
C GLN A 87 -13.76 12.45 -8.15
N HIS A 88 -13.26 12.11 -9.34
CA HIS A 88 -12.82 10.75 -9.68
C HIS A 88 -11.31 10.78 -9.88
N GLU A 89 -10.56 10.35 -8.87
CA GLU A 89 -9.10 10.35 -8.92
C GLU A 89 -8.60 9.06 -9.56
N CYS A 90 -8.41 9.12 -10.88
CA CYS A 90 -7.79 8.04 -11.65
C CYS A 90 -6.70 8.65 -12.55
N GLY A 91 -5.46 8.15 -12.43
CA GLY A 91 -4.38 8.51 -13.34
C GLY A 91 -3.18 9.15 -12.65
N GLU A 92 -2.58 10.13 -13.32
CA GLU A 92 -1.43 10.86 -12.80
C GLU A 92 -1.84 11.67 -11.57
N ILE A 93 -0.98 11.67 -10.55
CA ILE A 93 -1.20 12.35 -9.28
C ILE A 93 -0.32 13.61 -9.25
N ASN A 94 -0.89 14.72 -8.80
CA ASN A 94 -0.13 15.91 -8.45
C ASN A 94 0.49 15.70 -7.06
N ILE A 95 1.83 15.70 -6.97
CA ILE A 95 2.52 15.43 -5.71
C ILE A 95 2.19 16.45 -4.62
N ASP A 96 1.85 17.69 -5.02
CA ASP A 96 1.52 18.77 -4.09
C ASP A 96 0.19 18.51 -3.35
N GLU A 97 -0.68 17.65 -3.90
CA GLU A 97 -1.97 17.28 -3.30
C GLU A 97 -1.85 16.14 -2.29
N VAL A 98 -0.71 15.44 -2.24
CA VAL A 98 -0.52 14.25 -1.38
C VAL A 98 -0.59 14.62 0.10
N GLU A 99 -0.09 15.79 0.50
CA GLU A 99 -0.14 16.25 1.90
C GLU A 99 -1.58 16.52 2.35
N GLU A 100 -2.43 17.05 1.47
CA GLU A 100 -3.85 17.27 1.78
C GLU A 100 -4.59 15.94 1.94
N TRP A 101 -4.30 14.98 1.06
CA TRP A 101 -4.81 13.61 1.16
C TRP A 101 -4.38 12.91 2.44
N TRP A 102 -3.12 13.07 2.83
CA TRP A 102 -2.60 12.55 4.10
C TRP A 102 -3.30 13.17 5.31
N ALA A 103 -3.50 14.49 5.30
CA ALA A 103 -4.23 15.18 6.36
C ALA A 103 -5.68 14.69 6.47
N LYS A 104 -6.37 14.48 5.35
CA LYS A 104 -7.72 13.89 5.34
C LYS A 104 -7.73 12.48 5.91
N ALA A 105 -6.81 11.61 5.47
CA ALA A 105 -6.70 10.24 5.95
C ALA A 105 -6.53 10.21 7.48
N THR A 106 -5.54 10.93 8.00
CA THR A 106 -5.25 10.97 9.45
C THR A 106 -6.38 11.58 10.29
N SER A 107 -7.23 12.44 9.71
CA SER A 107 -8.41 12.99 10.41
C SER A 107 -9.54 11.97 10.60
N HIS A 108 -9.51 10.86 9.86
CA HIS A 108 -10.58 9.86 9.79
C HIS A 108 -10.26 8.53 10.48
N GLY A 109 -9.08 8.40 11.09
CA GLY A 109 -8.60 7.22 11.83
C GLY A 109 -7.53 6.45 11.06
#